data_AF-A0A923L6Q6-F1
#
_entry.id   AF-A0A923L6Q6-F1
#
_cell.length_a   1.000
_cell.length_b   1.000
_cell.length_c   1.000
_cell.angle_alpha   90.00
_cell.angle_beta   90.00
_cell.angle_gamma   90.00
#
_symmetry.space_group_name_H-M   'P 1'
#
loop_
_entity.id
_entity.type
_entity.pdbx_description
1 polymer ?
#
loop_
_entity_poly.entity_id
_entity_poly.type
_entity_poly.pdbx_seq_one_letter_code
_entity_poly.pdbx_strand_id
1 'polypeptide(L)'
;MTLFGVDIQTIYLTTLIISGCLIVLYIFFGDVLDAVSEGIPFLNPTLILAFFVFLSSSGYVLELVTSISSLVILLISISFALIMDVLLNFFVLIPLASAEESLVLTEESLKGRVGKIIISIPEDGFGEVVIDGKGGMITRPAASYENTPIPEGTEVLILNSQERVLYVVPYDLESELS
;
A
#
# COMPACT_ATOMS: atom_id res chain seq x y z
N MET A 1 35.56 16.83 15.18
CA MET A 1 36.21 17.46 14.01
C MET A 1 35.27 18.54 13.47
N THR A 2 35.77 19.72 13.08
CA THR A 2 34.94 20.77 12.47
C THR A 2 34.87 20.56 10.96
N LEU A 3 33.68 20.39 10.41
CA LEU A 3 33.45 20.31 8.96
C LEU A 3 32.68 21.56 8.54
N PHE A 4 33.18 22.30 7.54
CA PHE A 4 32.59 23.59 7.10
C PHE A 4 32.46 24.66 8.21
N GLY A 5 33.32 24.62 9.23
CA GLY A 5 33.30 25.58 10.34
C GLY A 5 32.24 25.28 11.42
N VAL A 6 31.55 24.15 11.32
CA VAL A 6 30.56 23.67 12.29
C VAL A 6 30.99 22.32 12.84
N ASP A 7 30.64 22.01 14.08
CA ASP A 7 30.90 20.68 14.64
C ASP A 7 30.14 19.61 13.86
N ILE A 8 30.83 18.50 13.53
CA ILE A 8 30.23 17.37 12.79
C ILE A 8 28.96 16.83 13.43
N GLN A 9 28.90 16.88 14.77
CA GLN A 9 27.72 16.51 15.56
C GLN A 9 26.51 17.41 15.24
N THR A 10 26.73 18.70 15.01
CA THR A 10 25.67 19.65 14.64
C THR A 10 25.11 19.34 13.26
N ILE A 11 25.95 18.90 12.32
CA ILE A 11 25.53 18.50 10.98
C ILE A 11 24.61 17.27 11.07
N TYR A 12 25.01 16.26 11.84
CA TYR A 12 24.16 15.09 12.08
C TYR A 12 22.86 15.46 12.80
N LEU A 13 22.92 16.28 13.84
CA LEU A 13 21.71 16.68 14.55
C LEU A 13 20.74 17.46 13.65
N THR A 14 21.26 18.42 12.87
CA THR A 14 20.45 19.24 11.96
C THR A 14 19.83 18.39 10.86
N THR A 15 20.60 17.47 10.27
CA THR A 15 20.10 16.54 9.25
C THR A 15 19.02 15.62 9.83
N LEU A 16 19.20 15.15 11.07
CA LEU A 16 18.22 14.32 11.77
C LEU A 16 16.91 15.08 12.03
N ILE A 17 16.99 16.33 12.49
CA ILE A 17 15.81 17.17 12.74
C ILE A 17 15.08 17.46 11.43
N ILE A 18 15.79 17.85 10.37
CA ILE A 18 15.19 18.16 9.07
C ILE A 18 14.51 16.93 8.49
N SER A 19 15.20 15.79 8.43
CA SER A 19 14.64 14.54 7.92
C SER A 19 13.46 14.04 8.77
N GLY A 20 13.57 14.11 10.10
CA GLY A 20 12.47 13.77 11.01
C GLY A 20 11.23 14.65 10.82
N CYS A 21 11.42 15.97 10.71
CA CYS A 21 10.32 16.89 10.38
C CYS A 21 9.71 16.59 9.01
N LEU A 22 10.53 16.26 8.02
CA LEU A 22 10.05 15.91 6.68
C LEU A 22 9.28 14.59 6.67
N ILE A 23 9.67 13.60 7.49
CA ILE A 23 8.91 12.34 7.67
C ILE A 23 7.54 12.63 8.27
N VAL A 24 7.49 13.46 9.32
CA VAL A 24 6.21 13.84 9.93
C VAL A 24 5.33 14.53 8.89
N LEU A 25 5.87 15.48 8.12
CA LEU A 25 5.13 16.15 7.05
C LEU A 25 4.65 15.16 5.97
N TYR A 26 5.50 14.21 5.58
CA TYR A 26 5.16 13.16 4.63
C TYR A 26 4.02 12.27 5.12
N ILE A 27 3.95 11.95 6.42
CA ILE A 27 2.81 11.19 6.97
C ILE A 27 1.48 11.95 6.81
N PHE A 28 1.48 13.29 6.89
CA PHE A 28 0.26 14.09 6.74
C PHE A 28 -0.14 14.35 5.28
N PHE A 29 0.83 14.40 4.37
CA PHE A 29 0.63 14.80 2.97
C PHE A 29 1.13 13.74 1.97
N GLY A 30 1.30 12.50 2.42
CA GLY A 30 1.91 11.40 1.68
C GLY A 30 1.20 11.15 0.35
N ASP A 31 -0.13 11.07 0.38
CA ASP A 31 -0.96 10.87 -0.81
C ASP A 31 -0.71 11.89 -1.93
N VAL A 32 -0.45 13.16 -1.56
CA VAL A 32 -0.17 14.24 -2.54
C VAL A 32 1.24 14.07 -3.12
N LEU A 33 2.20 13.67 -2.29
CA LEU A 33 3.58 13.48 -2.72
C LEU A 33 3.74 12.20 -3.54
N ASP A 34 3.00 11.15 -3.19
CA ASP A 34 2.99 9.87 -3.88
C ASP A 34 2.43 10.02 -5.30
N ALA A 35 1.35 10.80 -5.46
CA ALA A 35 0.80 11.17 -6.78
C ALA A 35 1.79 11.95 -7.67
N VAL A 36 2.69 12.74 -7.07
CA VAL A 36 3.76 13.43 -7.81
C VAL A 36 4.92 12.47 -8.13
N SER A 37 5.11 11.44 -7.30
CA SER A 37 6.20 10.46 -7.42
C SER A 37 5.89 9.26 -8.32
N GLU A 38 4.62 9.08 -8.76
CA GLU A 38 4.20 8.02 -9.70
C GLU A 38 5.03 7.94 -10.99
N GLY A 39 5.76 9.01 -11.34
CA GLY A 39 6.70 9.05 -12.46
C GLY A 39 8.08 8.41 -12.24
N ILE A 40 8.44 7.98 -11.02
CA ILE A 40 9.77 7.46 -10.68
C ILE A 40 9.66 6.06 -10.03
N PRO A 41 9.53 4.98 -10.82
CA PRO A 41 9.20 3.64 -10.33
C PRO A 41 10.25 2.97 -9.42
N PHE A 42 11.41 3.58 -9.22
CA PHE A 42 12.52 3.01 -8.44
C PHE A 42 12.83 3.76 -7.14
N LEU A 43 12.09 4.82 -6.82
CA LEU A 43 12.46 5.72 -5.73
C LEU A 43 11.29 5.93 -4.75
N ASN A 44 11.19 5.09 -3.72
CA ASN A 44 10.24 5.30 -2.63
C ASN A 44 10.74 6.46 -1.75
N PRO A 45 10.02 7.59 -1.66
CA PRO A 45 10.43 8.74 -0.84
C PRO A 45 10.65 8.37 0.63
N THR A 46 9.84 7.45 1.15
CA THR A 46 9.93 6.97 2.54
C THR A 46 11.28 6.34 2.85
N LEU A 47 11.83 5.51 1.94
CA LEU A 47 13.13 4.86 2.10
C LEU A 47 14.27 5.89 2.14
N ILE A 48 14.21 6.91 1.27
CA ILE A 48 15.23 7.97 1.26
C ILE A 48 15.25 8.71 2.60
N LEU A 49 14.07 9.10 3.09
CA LEU A 49 13.99 9.80 4.36
C LEU A 49 14.44 8.91 5.53
N ALA A 50 14.04 7.64 5.54
CA ALA A 50 14.49 6.67 6.54
C ALA A 50 16.01 6.47 6.52
N PHE A 51 16.61 6.37 5.33
CA PHE A 51 18.07 6.31 5.17
C PHE A 51 18.77 7.50 5.83
N PHE A 52 18.30 8.73 5.58
CA PHE A 52 18.89 9.92 6.22
C PHE A 52 18.71 9.92 7.74
N VAL A 53 17.57 9.46 8.25
CA VAL A 53 17.36 9.33 9.70
C VAL A 53 18.31 8.30 10.31
N PHE A 54 18.45 7.10 9.73
CA PHE A 54 19.35 6.08 10.25
C PHE A 54 20.81 6.50 10.15
N LEU A 55 21.21 7.08 9.01
CA LEU A 55 22.56 7.61 8.79
C LEU A 55 22.88 8.67 9.85
N SER A 56 21.96 9.61 10.06
CA SER A 56 22.20 10.75 10.95
C SER A 56 22.12 10.38 12.43
N SER A 57 21.19 9.50 12.79
CA SER A 57 21.04 8.96 14.14
C SER A 57 22.26 8.13 14.55
N SER A 58 22.64 7.16 13.72
CA SER A 58 23.83 6.33 13.99
C SER A 58 25.12 7.16 13.98
N GLY A 59 25.29 8.06 13.01
CA GLY A 59 26.45 8.94 12.93
C GLY A 59 26.59 9.86 14.15
N TYR A 60 25.48 10.43 14.64
CA TYR A 60 25.47 11.24 15.85
C TYR A 60 25.86 10.44 17.10
N VAL A 61 25.27 9.26 17.29
CA VAL A 61 25.55 8.40 18.45
C VAL A 61 27.00 7.91 18.43
N LEU A 62 27.50 7.46 17.28
CA LEU A 62 28.89 7.00 17.16
C LEU A 62 29.89 8.13 17.42
N GLU A 63 29.61 9.35 17.00
CA GLU A 63 30.47 10.51 17.33
C GLU A 63 30.43 10.93 18.79
N LEU A 64 29.40 10.54 19.55
CA LEU A 64 29.34 10.79 21.00
C LEU A 64 30.05 9.71 21.80
N VAL A 65 29.95 8.45 21.36
CA VAL A 65 30.45 7.29 22.11
C VAL A 65 31.88 6.92 21.75
N THR A 66 32.32 7.23 20.52
CA THR A 66 33.60 6.78 19.98
C THR A 66 34.48 7.95 19.57
N SER A 67 35.74 7.94 20.01
CA SER A 67 36.74 8.94 19.63
C SER A 67 37.48 8.63 18.31
N ILE A 68 36.83 7.88 17.41
CA ILE A 68 37.41 7.45 16.13
C ILE A 68 37.33 8.61 15.13
N SER A 69 38.10 8.54 14.04
CA SER A 69 37.96 9.50 12.92
C SER A 69 36.52 9.56 12.39
N SER A 70 36.01 10.80 12.25
CA SER A 70 34.68 11.09 11.71
C SER A 70 34.41 10.47 10.34
N LEU A 71 35.44 10.32 9.51
CA LEU A 71 35.31 9.70 8.19
C LEU A 71 35.00 8.20 8.29
N VAL A 72 35.62 7.52 9.26
CA VAL A 72 35.36 6.10 9.52
C VAL A 72 33.96 5.92 10.10
N ILE A 73 33.54 6.80 11.01
CA ILE A 73 32.19 6.79 11.58
C ILE A 73 31.14 6.97 10.48
N LEU A 74 31.36 7.90 9.54
CA LEU A 74 30.47 8.12 8.40
C LEU A 74 30.34 6.87 7.52
N LEU A 75 31.45 6.20 7.20
CA LEU A 75 31.41 4.95 6.41
C LEU A 75 30.64 3.84 7.12
N ILE A 76 30.87 3.66 8.43
CA ILE A 76 30.14 2.68 9.23
C ILE A 76 28.64 3.02 9.27
N SER A 77 28.31 4.29 9.45
CA SER A 77 26.92 4.77 9.54
C SER A 77 26.18 4.61 8.21
N ILE A 78 26.84 4.82 7.06
CA ILE A 78 26.27 4.55 5.73
C ILE A 78 25.97 3.06 5.57
N SER A 79 26.93 2.20 5.92
CA SER A 79 26.74 0.75 5.82
C SER A 79 25.61 0.27 6.72
N PHE A 80 25.54 0.78 7.95
CA PHE A 80 24.47 0.51 8.90
C PHE A 80 23.11 1.00 8.40
N ALA A 81 23.03 2.23 7.88
CA ALA A 81 21.81 2.81 7.35
C ALA A 81 21.26 2.01 6.17
N LEU A 82 22.12 1.59 5.23
CA LEU A 82 21.73 0.73 4.11
C LEU A 82 21.13 -0.60 4.59
N ILE A 83 21.78 -1.25 5.56
CA ILE A 83 21.29 -2.52 6.11
C ILE A 83 19.91 -2.30 6.76
N MET A 84 19.78 -1.27 7.59
CA MET A 84 18.53 -0.96 8.27
C MET A 84 17.41 -0.60 7.30
N ASP A 85 17.72 0.14 6.24
CA ASP A 85 16.74 0.52 5.22
C ASP A 85 16.25 -0.69 4.41
N VAL A 86 17.16 -1.62 4.06
CA VAL A 86 16.78 -2.90 3.43
C VAL A 86 15.88 -3.72 4.35
N LEU A 87 16.20 -3.79 5.64
CA LEU A 87 15.37 -4.48 6.63
C LEU A 87 14.00 -3.82 6.75
N LEU A 88 13.95 -2.49 6.85
CA LEU A 88 12.70 -1.73 6.90
C LEU A 88 11.85 -1.99 5.65
N ASN A 89 12.46 -1.97 4.47
CA ASN A 89 11.77 -2.24 3.22
C ASN A 89 11.14 -3.62 3.20
N PHE A 90 11.94 -4.66 3.47
CA PHE A 90 11.49 -6.04 3.33
C PHE A 90 10.53 -6.48 4.42
N PHE A 91 10.73 -6.05 5.67
CA PHE A 91 9.92 -6.48 6.80
C PHE A 91 8.72 -5.57 7.10
N VAL A 92 8.73 -4.31 6.65
CA VAL A 92 7.68 -3.34 6.99
C VAL A 92 6.99 -2.81 5.75
N LEU A 93 7.72 -2.14 4.86
CA LEU A 93 7.11 -1.43 3.72
C LEU A 93 6.45 -2.38 2.72
N ILE A 94 7.12 -3.46 2.33
CA ILE A 94 6.55 -4.45 1.39
C ILE A 94 5.30 -5.11 1.99
N PRO A 95 5.32 -5.67 3.22
CA PRO A 95 4.12 -6.24 3.83
C PRO A 95 2.99 -5.23 4.01
N LEU A 96 3.29 -3.98 4.34
CA LEU A 96 2.29 -2.92 4.50
C LEU A 96 1.63 -2.58 3.16
N ALA A 97 2.43 -2.39 2.10
CA ALA A 97 1.91 -2.15 0.75
C ALA A 97 1.04 -3.30 0.25
N SER A 98 1.44 -4.55 0.50
CA SER A 98 0.61 -5.72 0.19
C SER A 98 -0.69 -5.76 0.99
N ALA A 99 -0.70 -5.27 2.24
CA ALA A 99 -1.91 -5.18 3.05
C ALA A 99 -2.86 -4.09 2.53
N GLU A 100 -2.33 -2.96 2.06
CA GLU A 100 -3.12 -1.89 1.41
C GLU A 100 -3.74 -2.36 0.09
N GLU A 101 -2.98 -3.07 -0.75
CA GLU A 101 -3.51 -3.68 -1.98
C GLU A 101 -4.59 -4.73 -1.66
N SER A 102 -4.42 -5.52 -0.60
CA SER A 102 -5.39 -6.56 -0.21
C SER A 102 -6.73 -6.02 0.28
N LEU A 103 -6.80 -4.75 0.71
CA LEU A 103 -8.05 -4.07 1.06
C LEU A 103 -8.81 -3.61 -0.20
N VAL A 104 -8.08 -3.36 -1.29
CA VAL A 104 -8.65 -3.09 -2.60
C VAL A 104 -8.81 -4.41 -3.33
N LEU A 105 -9.92 -5.10 -3.08
CA LEU A 105 -10.29 -6.26 -3.86
C LEU A 105 -10.38 -5.85 -5.34
N THR A 106 -9.35 -6.14 -6.13
CA THR A 106 -9.27 -5.71 -7.53
C THR A 106 -10.48 -6.27 -8.27
N GLU A 107 -11.14 -5.43 -9.07
CA GLU A 107 -12.35 -5.80 -9.81
C GLU A 107 -12.16 -7.08 -10.65
N GLU A 108 -10.94 -7.36 -11.07
CA GLU A 108 -10.56 -8.58 -11.79
C GLU A 108 -10.61 -9.85 -10.92
N SER A 109 -10.26 -9.74 -9.63
CA SER A 109 -10.34 -10.86 -8.70
C SER A 109 -11.79 -11.30 -8.43
N LEU A 110 -12.78 -10.44 -8.71
CA LEU A 110 -14.20 -10.74 -8.53
C LEU A 110 -14.77 -11.59 -9.66
N LYS A 111 -14.13 -11.58 -10.84
CA LYS A 111 -14.58 -12.37 -11.99
C LYS A 111 -14.44 -13.86 -11.69
N GLY A 112 -15.47 -14.63 -12.05
CA GLY A 112 -15.54 -16.07 -11.83
C GLY A 112 -15.91 -16.47 -10.40
N ARG A 113 -16.21 -15.52 -9.50
CA ARG A 113 -16.74 -15.84 -8.17
C ARG A 113 -18.26 -15.89 -8.18
N VAL A 114 -18.80 -16.74 -7.30
CA VAL A 114 -20.22 -16.82 -7.00
C VAL A 114 -20.53 -15.86 -5.85
N GLY A 115 -21.58 -15.07 -6.01
CA GLY A 115 -22.13 -14.20 -4.98
C GLY A 115 -23.62 -14.44 -4.81
N LYS A 116 -24.23 -13.79 -3.82
CA LYS A 116 -25.66 -13.88 -3.55
C LYS A 116 -26.32 -12.51 -3.70
N ILE A 117 -27.41 -12.43 -4.45
CA ILE A 117 -28.18 -11.20 -4.57
C ILE A 117 -28.87 -10.89 -3.23
N ILE A 118 -28.65 -9.68 -2.71
CA ILE A 118 -29.31 -9.18 -1.50
C ILE A 118 -30.32 -8.07 -1.80
N ILE A 119 -30.20 -7.43 -2.97
CA ILE A 119 -31.21 -6.51 -3.51
C ILE A 119 -31.48 -6.92 -4.95
N SER A 120 -32.74 -7.24 -5.25
CA SER A 120 -33.18 -7.70 -6.57
C SER A 120 -32.73 -6.77 -7.69
N ILE A 121 -32.26 -7.35 -8.80
CA ILE A 121 -31.84 -6.63 -10.00
C ILE A 121 -33.02 -6.61 -10.99
N PRO A 122 -33.60 -5.45 -11.34
CA PRO A 122 -34.61 -5.35 -12.40
C PRO A 122 -33.96 -5.43 -13.80
N GLU A 123 -34.77 -5.67 -14.84
CA GLU A 123 -34.30 -5.83 -16.25
C GLU A 123 -33.36 -4.70 -16.71
N ASP A 124 -33.72 -3.44 -16.42
CA ASP A 124 -32.94 -2.26 -16.80
C ASP A 124 -32.54 -1.42 -15.57
N GLY A 125 -31.99 -2.07 -14.56
CA GLY A 125 -31.49 -1.36 -13.40
C GLY A 125 -30.47 -2.13 -12.58
N PHE A 126 -30.22 -1.61 -11.38
CA PHE A 126 -29.16 -2.08 -10.51
C PHE A 126 -29.75 -2.70 -9.25
N GLY A 127 -29.12 -3.76 -8.79
CA GLY A 127 -29.30 -4.32 -7.45
C GLY A 127 -27.97 -4.41 -6.72
N GLU A 128 -27.91 -5.28 -5.72
CA GLU A 128 -26.70 -5.48 -4.93
C GLU A 128 -26.42 -6.97 -4.75
N VAL A 129 -25.14 -7.33 -4.86
CA VAL A 129 -24.63 -8.67 -4.63
C VAL A 129 -23.68 -8.64 -3.44
N VAL A 130 -23.81 -9.64 -2.56
CA VAL A 130 -22.84 -9.94 -1.51
C VAL A 130 -21.92 -11.07 -1.96
N ILE A 131 -20.63 -10.91 -1.70
CA ILE A 131 -19.60 -11.85 -2.13
C ILE A 131 -18.73 -12.17 -0.91
N ASP A 132 -18.44 -13.46 -0.72
CA ASP A 132 -17.53 -13.91 0.34
C ASP A 132 -16.07 -13.70 -0.10
N GLY A 133 -15.39 -12.77 0.56
CA GLY A 133 -13.96 -12.49 0.38
C GLY A 133 -13.09 -13.10 1.48
N LYS A 134 -11.78 -13.13 1.26
CA LYS A 134 -10.80 -13.60 2.26
C LYS A 134 -10.80 -12.78 3.55
N GLY A 135 -11.30 -11.55 3.52
CA GLY A 135 -11.38 -10.62 4.65
C GLY A 135 -12.80 -10.36 5.19
N GLY A 136 -13.81 -11.08 4.71
CA GLY A 136 -15.22 -10.89 5.09
C GLY A 136 -16.16 -10.76 3.90
N MET A 137 -17.44 -10.51 4.19
CA MET A 137 -18.47 -10.25 3.19
C MET A 137 -18.32 -8.83 2.63
N ILE A 138 -18.38 -8.70 1.31
CA ILE A 138 -18.36 -7.42 0.60
C ILE A 138 -19.61 -7.27 -0.25
N THR A 139 -20.23 -6.10 -0.19
CA THR A 139 -21.40 -5.76 -1.01
C THR A 139 -20.98 -4.85 -2.14
N ARG A 140 -21.44 -5.14 -3.36
CA ARG A 140 -21.20 -4.32 -4.55
C ARG A 140 -22.47 -4.17 -5.38
N PRO A 141 -22.64 -3.05 -6.10
CA PRO A 141 -23.73 -2.91 -7.05
C PRO A 141 -23.56 -3.91 -8.18
N ALA A 142 -24.67 -4.50 -8.61
CA ALA A 142 -24.71 -5.50 -9.66
C ALA A 142 -25.81 -5.21 -10.68
N ALA A 143 -25.53 -5.57 -11.94
CA ALA A 143 -26.46 -5.49 -13.06
C ALA A 143 -26.52 -6.85 -13.76
N SER A 144 -27.67 -7.15 -14.37
CA SER A 144 -27.85 -8.38 -15.14
C SER A 144 -27.12 -8.27 -16.46
N TYR A 145 -26.26 -9.24 -16.77
CA TYR A 145 -25.57 -9.28 -18.07
C TYR A 145 -26.54 -9.56 -19.23
N GLU A 146 -27.58 -10.36 -18.98
CA GLU A 146 -28.58 -10.75 -19.97
C GLU A 146 -29.83 -9.87 -19.96
N ASN A 147 -29.82 -8.78 -19.18
CA ASN A 147 -30.97 -7.88 -19.02
C ASN A 147 -32.23 -8.60 -18.50
N THR A 148 -32.05 -9.71 -17.77
CA THR A 148 -33.11 -10.48 -17.12
C THR A 148 -33.24 -10.07 -15.65
N PRO A 149 -34.46 -10.08 -15.08
CA PRO A 149 -34.64 -9.71 -13.69
C PRO A 149 -34.14 -10.84 -12.77
N ILE A 150 -33.32 -10.51 -11.78
CA ILE A 150 -32.76 -11.47 -10.83
C ILE A 150 -33.32 -11.17 -9.42
N PRO A 151 -34.09 -12.09 -8.82
CA PRO A 151 -34.69 -11.86 -7.52
C PRO A 151 -33.66 -11.90 -6.38
N GLU A 152 -34.06 -11.35 -5.24
CA GLU A 152 -33.27 -11.44 -4.00
C GLU A 152 -33.10 -12.91 -3.59
N GLY A 153 -31.90 -13.25 -3.11
CA GLY A 153 -31.55 -14.58 -2.62
C GLY A 153 -30.96 -15.51 -3.67
N THR A 154 -30.98 -15.14 -4.95
CA THR A 154 -30.39 -15.92 -6.05
C THR A 154 -28.85 -15.92 -5.99
N GLU A 155 -28.25 -17.08 -6.19
CA GLU A 155 -26.81 -17.20 -6.40
C GLU A 155 -26.47 -16.80 -7.84
N VAL A 156 -25.43 -15.99 -8.00
CA VAL A 156 -25.05 -15.42 -9.28
C VAL A 156 -23.55 -15.54 -9.51
N LEU A 157 -23.17 -15.79 -10.75
CA LEU A 157 -21.78 -15.81 -11.19
C LEU A 157 -21.39 -14.44 -11.73
N ILE A 158 -20.27 -13.91 -11.25
CA ILE A 158 -19.73 -12.62 -11.71
C ILE A 158 -18.91 -12.83 -12.97
N LEU A 159 -19.38 -12.30 -14.10
CA LEU A 159 -18.69 -12.43 -15.39
C LEU A 159 -17.67 -11.32 -15.60
N ASN A 160 -18.05 -10.09 -15.25
CA ASN A 160 -17.24 -8.91 -15.51
C ASN A 160 -17.54 -7.78 -14.52
N SER A 161 -16.66 -6.79 -14.48
CA SER A 161 -16.83 -5.53 -13.76
C SER A 161 -16.58 -4.41 -14.75
N GLN A 162 -17.51 -3.46 -14.86
CA GLN A 162 -17.30 -2.20 -15.58
C GLN A 162 -17.82 -1.06 -14.72
N GLU A 163 -17.09 0.05 -14.70
CA GLU A 163 -17.52 1.28 -13.99
C GLU A 163 -17.96 1.03 -12.54
N ARG A 164 -17.26 0.14 -11.80
CA ARG A 164 -17.58 -0.27 -10.41
C ARG A 164 -18.87 -1.07 -10.24
N VAL A 165 -19.54 -1.48 -11.32
CA VAL A 165 -20.73 -2.33 -11.31
C VAL A 165 -20.38 -3.73 -11.80
N LEU A 166 -20.81 -4.75 -11.06
CA LEU A 166 -20.60 -6.15 -11.40
C LEU A 166 -21.70 -6.65 -12.35
N TYR A 167 -21.29 -7.22 -13.48
CA TYR A 167 -22.20 -7.88 -14.40
C TYR A 167 -22.29 -9.35 -14.04
N VAL A 168 -23.50 -9.78 -13.69
CA VAL A 168 -23.76 -11.10 -13.12
C VAL A 168 -24.83 -11.86 -13.90
N VAL A 169 -24.77 -13.18 -13.83
CA VAL A 169 -25.79 -14.10 -14.35
C VAL A 169 -26.21 -15.08 -13.27
N PRO A 170 -27.46 -15.57 -13.25
CA PRO A 170 -27.88 -16.65 -12.34
C PRO A 170 -26.93 -17.85 -12.44
N TYR A 171 -26.48 -18.35 -11.30
CA TYR A 171 -25.62 -19.53 -11.23
C TYR A 171 -26.50 -20.76 -11.01
N ASP A 172 -26.84 -21.48 -12.08
CA ASP A 172 -27.55 -22.75 -12.00
C ASP A 172 -26.55 -23.90 -11.81
N LEU A 173 -26.60 -24.54 -10.63
CA LEU A 173 -25.82 -25.75 -10.31
C LEU A 173 -26.16 -26.97 -11.20
N GLU A 174 -27.24 -26.90 -12.00
CA GLU A 174 -27.74 -28.04 -12.77
C GLU A 174 -26.91 -28.37 -14.03
N SER A 175 -26.00 -27.48 -14.47
CA SER A 175 -25.22 -27.71 -15.70
C SER A 175 -23.94 -28.56 -15.54
N GLU A 176 -23.55 -28.96 -14.32
CA GLU A 176 -22.37 -29.82 -14.08
C GLU A 176 -22.72 -31.31 -13.87
N LEU A 177 -24.02 -31.66 -13.89
CA LEU A 177 -24.50 -33.03 -13.66
C LEU A 177 -24.99 -33.77 -14.93
N SER A 178 -24.71 -33.25 -16.13
CA SER A 178 -25.05 -33.90 -17.41
C SER A 178 -23.84 -34.39 -18.19
#